data_AF-A0A1M6WEM8-F1
#
_entry.id   AF-A0A1M6WEM8-F1
#
_cell.length_a   1.000
_cell.length_b   1.000
_cell.length_c   1.000
_cell.angle_alpha   90.00
_cell.angle_beta   90.00
_cell.angle_gamma   90.00
#
_symmetry.space_group_name_H-M   'P 1'
#
loop_
_entity.id
_entity.type
_entity.pdbx_description
1 polymer ?
#
loop_
_entity_poly.entity_id
_entity_poly.type
_entity_poly.pdbx_seq_one_letter_code
_entity_poly.pdbx_strand_id
1 'polypeptide(L)' 'MRCASCGWPTSEAKVLSTHRTSEGWVRYRRCMCGAVAIELLTLTGEPTEEPVRIADARERVFAG' A
#
# COMPACT_ATOMS: atom_id res chain seq x y z
N MET A 1 -0.78 -9.25 8.95
CA MET A 1 -2.07 -8.84 8.34
C MET A 1 -2.46 -9.69 7.15
N ARG A 2 -3.71 -9.56 6.70
CA ARG A 2 -4.25 -10.12 5.45
C ARG A 2 -4.78 -8.99 4.57
N CYS A 3 -4.79 -9.20 3.26
CA CYS A 3 -5.37 -8.25 2.31
C CYS A 3 -6.86 -8.06 2.60
N ALA A 4 -7.31 -6.81 2.76
CA ALA A 4 -8.73 -6.50 3.01
C ALA A 4 -9.65 -6.90 1.84
N SER A 5 -9.13 -6.99 0.61
CA SER A 5 -9.92 -7.31 -0.58
C SER A 5 -10.14 -8.81 -0.80
N CYS A 6 -9.18 -9.67 -0.44
CA CYS A 6 -9.26 -11.12 -0.74
C CYS A 6 -8.78 -12.05 0.37
N GLY A 7 -8.30 -11.52 1.51
CA GLY A 7 -7.82 -12.31 2.64
C GLY A 7 -6.44 -12.94 2.49
N TRP A 8 -5.76 -12.75 1.35
CA TRP A 8 -4.41 -13.28 1.11
C TRP A 8 -3.37 -12.66 2.07
N PRO A 9 -2.38 -13.41 2.56
CA PRO A 9 -1.36 -12.89 3.49
C PRO A 9 -0.55 -11.73 2.88
N THR A 10 -0.46 -10.60 3.57
CA THR A 10 0.30 -9.43 3.05
C THR A 10 1.82 -9.65 3.07
N SER A 11 2.31 -10.56 3.91
CA SER A 11 3.71 -11.00 3.92
C SER A 11 4.14 -11.65 2.61
N GLU A 12 3.20 -12.22 1.87
CA GLU A 12 3.43 -12.88 0.58
C GLU A 12 3.17 -11.94 -0.62
N ALA A 13 2.80 -10.68 -0.36
CA ALA A 13 2.59 -9.70 -1.41
C ALA A 13 3.92 -9.30 -2.07
N LYS A 14 3.91 -9.18 -3.40
CA LYS A 14 5.10 -8.80 -4.17
C LYS A 14 5.45 -7.34 -3.92
N VAL A 15 6.69 -7.06 -3.54
CA VAL A 15 7.20 -5.68 -3.46
C VAL A 15 7.36 -5.13 -4.88
N LEU A 16 6.76 -3.98 -5.14
CA LEU A 16 6.83 -3.30 -6.43
C LEU A 16 7.97 -2.28 -6.47
N SER A 17 8.05 -1.45 -5.43
CA SER A 17 9.08 -0.43 -5.29
C SER A 17 9.29 -0.06 -3.83
N THR A 18 10.42 0.58 -3.55
CA THR A 18 10.73 1.11 -2.22
C THR A 18 11.44 2.45 -2.41
N HIS A 19 10.90 3.50 -1.80
CA HIS A 19 11.37 4.87 -1.96
C HIS A 19 11.74 5.47 -0.61
N ARG A 20 12.88 6.18 -0.55
CA ARG A 20 13.28 6.92 0.64
C ARG A 20 12.52 8.24 0.70
N THR A 21 12.08 8.61 1.89
CA THR A 21 11.41 9.87 2.22
C THR A 21 12.07 10.48 3.45
N SER A 22 11.69 11.70 3.83
CA SER A 22 12.13 12.34 5.08
C SER A 22 11.67 11.58 6.33
N GLU A 23 10.52 10.91 6.26
CA GLU A 23 9.91 10.19 7.39
C GLU A 23 10.42 8.74 7.53
N GLY A 24 11.04 8.19 6.49
CA GLY A 24 11.52 6.81 6.47
C GLY A 24 11.50 6.23 5.06
N TRP A 25 11.08 4.98 4.93
CA TRP A 25 10.92 4.33 3.63
C TRP A 25 9.47 4.02 3.35
N VAL A 26 9.00 4.39 2.16
CA VAL A 26 7.70 3.97 1.66
C VAL A 26 7.90 2.73 0.78
N ARG A 27 7.19 1.65 1.10
CA ARG A 27 7.21 0.39 0.34
C ARG A 27 5.83 0.12 -0.25
N TYR A 28 5.81 -0.09 -1.56
CA TYR A 28 4.60 -0.48 -2.29
C TYR A 28 4.58 -2.00 -2.47
N ARG A 29 3.47 -2.65 -2.12
CA ARG A 29 3.27 -4.09 -2.28
C ARG A 29 2.01 -4.38 -3.08
N ARG A 30 2.04 -5.41 -3.93
CA ARG A 30 0.89 -5.89 -4.70
C ARG A 30 0.50 -7.29 -4.27
N CYS A 31 -0.76 -7.44 -3.90
CA CYS A 31 -1.38 -8.72 -3.61
C CYS A 31 -1.63 -9.52 -4.90
N MET A 32 -1.77 -10.84 -4.79
CA MET A 32 -2.15 -11.71 -5.91
C MET A 32 -3.48 -11.30 -6.56
N CYS A 33 -4.42 -10.76 -5.79
CA CYS A 33 -5.70 -10.26 -6.32
C CYS A 33 -5.60 -8.92 -7.07
N GLY A 34 -4.42 -8.30 -7.11
CA GLY A 34 -4.18 -7.00 -7.74
C GLY A 34 -4.28 -5.79 -6.81
N ALA A 35 -4.80 -5.95 -5.58
CA ALA A 35 -4.83 -4.87 -4.60
C ALA A 35 -3.41 -4.39 -4.25
N VAL A 36 -3.25 -3.07 -4.08
CA VAL A 36 -1.97 -2.44 -3.73
C VAL A 36 -2.04 -1.92 -2.30
N ALA A 37 -1.02 -2.27 -1.52
CA ALA A 37 -0.80 -1.78 -0.17
C ALA A 37 0.44 -0.89 -0.13
N ILE A 38 0.43 0.09 0.78
CA ILE A 38 1.52 1.04 1.00
C ILE A 38 1.93 0.91 2.47
N GLU A 39 3.22 0.79 2.72
CA GLU A 39 3.78 0.74 4.07
C GLU A 39 4.81 1.82 4.28
N LEU A 40 4.70 2.50 5.42
CA LEU A 40 5.75 3.34 5.97
C LEU A 40 6.63 2.50 6.90
N LEU A 41 7.93 2.48 6.63
CA LEU A 41 8.95 1.83 7.43
C LEU A 41 9.82 2.91 8.07
N THR A 42 9.52 3.21 9.34
CA THR A 42 10.32 4.11 10.19
C THR A 42 11.35 3.29 10.97
N LEU A 43 12.55 3.85 11.17
CA LEU A 43 13.62 3.19 11.96
C LEU A 43 13.26 3.09 13.46
N THR A 44 12.31 3.90 13.91
CA THR A 44 11.59 3.73 15.18
C THR A 44 10.46 2.75 14.93
N GLY A 45 10.76 1.47 15.08
CA GLY A 45 9.90 0.40 14.63
C GLY A 45 8.60 0.31 15.38
N GLU A 46 7.49 0.55 14.69
CA GLU A 46 6.31 -0.33 14.61
C GLU A 46 5.71 -0.06 13.22
N PRO A 47 5.52 -1.07 12.35
CA PRO A 47 4.81 -0.85 11.09
C PRO A 47 3.39 -0.42 11.44
N THR A 48 3.06 0.86 11.26
CA THR A 48 1.71 1.36 11.47
C THR A 48 0.80 0.70 10.45
N GLU A 49 0.04 -0.28 10.93
CA GLU A 49 -1.00 -1.04 10.23
C GLU A 49 -2.25 -0.18 9.98
N GLU A 50 -2.08 1.11 9.67
CA GLU A 50 -3.22 1.97 9.36
C GLU A 50 -3.76 1.61 7.97
N PRO A 51 -5.07 1.33 7.84
CA PRO A 51 -5.66 1.05 6.56
C PRO A 51 -5.64 2.33 5.72
N VAL A 52 -4.66 2.41 4.82
CA VAL A 52 -4.64 3.41 3.74
C VAL A 52 -5.95 3.27 2.97
N ARG A 53 -6.85 4.24 3.17
CA ARG A 53 -8.05 4.38 2.34
C ARG A 53 -7.56 4.70 0.93
N ILE A 54 -7.64 3.71 0.06
CA ILE A 54 -7.35 3.86 -1.36
C ILE A 54 -8.33 4.93 -1.87
N ALA A 55 -7.81 6.10 -2.22
CA ALA A 55 -8.55 7.05 -3.05
C ALA A 55 -8.76 6.35 -4.40
N ASP A 56 -10.02 5.99 -4.66
CA ASP A 56 -10.46 5.38 -5.90
C ASP A 56 -10.08 6.32 -7.06
N ALA A 57 -9.12 5.93 -7.89
CA ALA A 57 -8.76 6.65 -9.10
C ALA A 57 -9.84 6.44 -10.17
N ARG A 58 -11.04 6.95 -9.91
CA ARG A 58 -12.13 7.11 -10.88
C ARG A 58 -12.64 8.55 -10.84
N GLU A 59 -11.75 9.50 -11.06
CA GLU A 59 -12.19 10.86 -11.36
C GLU A 59 -12.52 10.96 -12.86
N ARG A 60 -13.81 11.20 -13.10
CA ARG A 60 -14.48 11.40 -14.37
C ARG A 60 -13.82 12.56 -15.14
N VAL A 61 -13.33 12.31 -16.35
CA VAL A 61 -13.11 13.37 -17.34
C VAL A 61 -14.48 13.90 -17.74
N PHE A 62 -14.92 14.96 -17.05
CA PHE A 62 -16.07 15.77 -17.45
C PHE A 62 -15.66 16.69 -18.61
N ALA A 63 -16.63 16.86 -19.50
CA ALA A 63 -16.62 17.67 -20.71
C ALA A 63 -16.02 19.07 -20.55
N GLY A 64 -15.26 19.46 -21.58
CA GLY A 64 -14.98 20.82 -22.00
C GLY A 64 -14.97 20.84 -23.52
#